data_AF-A0A849DEV5-F1
#
_entry.id   AF-A0A849DEV5-F1
#
_cell.length_a   1.000
_cell.length_b   1.000
_cell.length_c   1.000
_cell.angle_alpha   90.00
_cell.angle_beta   90.00
_cell.angle_gamma   90.00
#
_symmetry.space_group_name_H-M   'P 1'
#
loop_
_entity.id
_entity.type
_entity.pdbx_description
1 polymer ?
#
loop_
_entity_poly.entity_id
_entity_poly.type
_entity_poly.pdbx_seq_one_letter_code
_entity_poly.pdbx_strand_id
1 'polypeptide(L)'
;MRKLIYGLSALFLLSGCGGPSVDRSESLVVIDAGHGGHDCGALCDSKKEKDLVLQITKKLKREFKSEGYKVYLTRNRDRFLTLG
;
A
#
# COMPACT_ATOMS: atom_id res chain seq x y z
N MET A 1 -14.96 46.53 28.14
CA MET A 1 -15.15 45.70 26.92
C MET A 1 -13.83 45.07 26.52
N ARG A 2 -13.36 44.04 27.26
CA ARG A 2 -12.05 43.38 27.06
C ARG A 2 -12.16 41.86 26.92
N LYS A 3 -13.38 41.32 26.76
CA LYS A 3 -13.64 39.87 26.66
C LYS A 3 -13.82 39.37 25.22
N LEU A 4 -13.66 40.24 24.21
CA LEU A 4 -13.93 39.87 22.80
C LEU A 4 -12.68 39.52 21.98
N ILE A 5 -11.48 39.68 22.53
CA ILE A 5 -10.21 39.55 21.78
C ILE A 5 -9.61 38.14 21.89
N TYR A 6 -10.02 37.33 22.88
CA TYR A 6 -9.49 35.98 23.09
C TYR A 6 -10.23 34.88 22.31
N GLY A 7 -11.36 35.19 21.65
CA GLY A 7 -12.17 34.20 20.94
C GLY A 7 -11.71 33.87 19.51
N LEU A 8 -10.91 34.73 18.88
CA LEU A 8 -10.55 34.59 17.46
C LEU A 8 -9.16 33.96 17.23
N SER A 9 -8.32 33.92 18.26
CA SER A 9 -6.97 33.32 18.18
C SER A 9 -7.00 31.78 18.22
N ALA A 10 -8.04 31.18 18.83
CA ALA A 10 -8.13 29.73 18.97
C ALA A 10 -8.57 29.00 17.69
N LEU A 11 -9.08 29.70 16.67
CA LEU A 11 -9.56 29.07 15.43
C LEU A 11 -8.42 28.80 14.43
N PHE A 12 -7.25 29.41 14.61
CA PHE A 12 -6.11 29.27 13.70
C PHE A 12 -5.11 28.16 14.11
N LEU A 13 -5.31 27.50 15.25
CA LEU A 13 -4.43 26.45 15.78
C LEU A 13 -4.89 25.01 15.42
N LEU A 14 -5.96 24.86 14.64
CA LEU A 14 -6.43 23.54 14.14
C LEU A 14 -5.94 23.21 12.73
N SER A 15 -5.25 24.13 12.06
CA SER A 15 -4.55 23.83 10.81
C SER A 15 -3.26 23.09 11.14
N GLY A 16 -3.39 21.78 11.36
CA GLY A 16 -2.24 20.89 11.52
C GLY A 16 -1.23 21.11 10.39
N CYS A 17 0.05 20.97 10.71
CA CYS A 17 1.15 20.99 9.76
C CYS A 17 1.06 19.81 8.78
N GLY A 18 0.08 19.83 7.88
CA GLY A 18 0.06 19.01 6.68
C GLY A 18 0.96 19.67 5.67
N GLY A 19 2.20 19.18 5.52
CA GLY A 19 3.04 19.53 4.38
C GLY A 19 2.31 19.26 3.05
N PRO A 20 2.83 19.76 1.92
CA PRO A 20 2.18 19.58 0.62
C PRO A 20 1.87 18.09 0.38
N SER A 21 0.61 17.79 0.10
CA SER A 21 0.18 16.44 -0.26
C SER A 21 0.84 16.06 -1.58
N VAL A 22 1.72 15.06 -1.56
CA VAL A 22 2.27 14.47 -2.78
C VAL A 22 1.16 13.69 -3.47
N ASP A 23 0.76 14.15 -4.66
CA ASP A 23 -0.13 13.40 -5.53
C ASP A 23 0.61 12.18 -6.10
N ARG A 24 0.07 10.98 -5.82
CA ARG A 24 0.63 9.69 -6.22
C ARG A 24 -0.17 9.02 -7.34
N SER A 25 -1.24 9.66 -7.81
CA SER A 25 -2.20 9.07 -8.76
C SER A 25 -1.57 8.65 -10.08
N GLU A 26 -0.51 9.34 -10.53
CA GLU A 26 0.21 9.01 -11.75
C GLU A 26 1.37 8.01 -11.56
N SER A 27 1.69 7.64 -10.33
CA SER A 27 2.74 6.67 -10.03
C SER A 27 2.22 5.23 -10.11
N LEU A 28 2.82 4.41 -10.97
CA LEU A 28 2.53 2.99 -11.09
C LEU A 28 3.49 2.17 -10.23
N VAL A 29 2.94 1.37 -9.32
CA VAL A 29 3.66 0.34 -8.57
C VAL A 29 3.28 -1.03 -9.13
N VAL A 30 4.29 -1.80 -9.55
CA VAL A 30 4.14 -3.20 -9.92
C VAL A 30 4.71 -4.04 -8.78
N ILE A 31 3.88 -4.90 -8.20
CA ILE A 31 4.30 -5.80 -7.12
C ILE A 31 4.35 -7.22 -7.68
N ASP A 32 5.52 -7.84 -7.60
CA ASP A 32 5.69 -9.23 -8.00
C ASP A 32 5.36 -10.18 -6.84
N ALA A 33 4.42 -11.09 -7.07
CA ALA A 33 4.18 -12.20 -6.17
C ALA A 33 4.99 -13.39 -6.70
N GLY A 34 6.21 -13.56 -6.18
CA GLY A 34 7.13 -14.62 -6.65
C GLY A 34 6.53 -16.03 -6.60
N HIS A 35 7.11 -16.93 -7.40
CA HIS A 35 6.67 -18.32 -7.56
C HIS A 35 5.19 -18.46 -8.00
N GLY A 36 4.60 -19.64 -7.84
CA GLY A 36 3.20 -19.92 -8.12
C GLY A 36 2.98 -21.17 -8.96
N GLY A 37 1.78 -21.71 -8.92
CA GLY A 37 1.43 -22.95 -9.62
C GLY A 37 2.26 -24.12 -9.11
N HIS A 38 3.01 -24.74 -10.02
CA HIS A 38 3.89 -25.89 -9.72
C HIS A 38 5.17 -25.49 -8.97
N ASP A 39 5.59 -24.23 -9.07
CA ASP A 39 6.73 -23.71 -8.31
C ASP A 39 6.25 -23.22 -6.94
N CYS A 40 6.60 -23.93 -5.87
CA CYS A 40 6.23 -23.54 -4.51
C CYS A 40 7.16 -22.50 -3.88
N GLY A 41 8.33 -22.26 -4.47
CA GLY A 41 9.44 -21.60 -3.80
C GLY A 41 9.93 -22.37 -2.59
N ALA A 42 10.47 -21.67 -1.60
CA ALA A 42 10.88 -22.26 -0.33
C ALA A 42 9.72 -22.96 0.39
N LEU A 43 10.02 -24.11 0.99
CA LEU A 43 9.10 -24.93 1.77
C LEU A 43 9.67 -25.17 3.16
N CYS A 44 8.90 -24.84 4.19
CA CYS A 44 9.21 -25.16 5.58
C CYS A 44 7.93 -25.62 6.26
N ASP A 45 7.94 -26.84 6.82
CA ASP A 45 6.76 -27.57 7.27
C ASP A 45 5.67 -27.60 6.19
N SER A 46 4.47 -27.09 6.51
CA SER A 46 3.34 -26.96 5.59
C SER A 46 3.24 -25.58 4.92
N LYS A 47 4.23 -24.69 5.11
CA LYS A 47 4.21 -23.32 4.59
C LYS A 47 5.01 -23.23 3.30
N LYS A 48 4.33 -22.79 2.23
CA LYS A 48 4.92 -22.55 0.92
C LYS A 48 5.13 -21.06 0.71
N GLU A 49 6.29 -20.68 0.22
CA GLU A 49 6.61 -19.30 -0.10
C GLU A 49 5.56 -18.67 -1.01
N LYS A 50 5.15 -19.37 -2.09
CA LYS A 50 4.14 -18.88 -3.04
C LYS A 50 2.83 -18.42 -2.40
N ASP A 51 2.43 -19.04 -1.29
CA ASP A 51 1.17 -18.76 -0.60
C ASP A 51 1.33 -17.54 0.31
N LEU A 52 2.46 -17.46 1.03
CA LEU A 52 2.79 -16.33 1.90
C LEU A 52 2.95 -15.05 1.10
N VAL A 53 3.74 -15.08 0.02
CA VAL A 53 3.98 -13.89 -0.81
C VAL A 53 2.70 -13.44 -1.53
N LEU A 54 1.83 -14.36 -1.97
CA LEU A 54 0.54 -13.98 -2.55
C LEU A 54 -0.36 -13.25 -1.55
N GLN A 55 -0.34 -13.66 -0.29
CA GLN A 55 -1.10 -12.99 0.77
C GLN A 55 -0.52 -11.61 1.09
N ILE A 56 0.80 -11.49 1.21
CA ILE A 56 1.51 -10.22 1.49
C ILE A 56 1.26 -9.22 0.37
N THR A 57 1.48 -9.60 -0.89
CA THR A 57 1.30 -8.70 -2.04
C THR A 57 -0.14 -8.20 -2.20
N LYS A 58 -1.15 -9.03 -1.88
CA LYS A 58 -2.56 -8.60 -1.83
C LYS A 58 -2.82 -7.56 -0.74
N LYS A 59 -2.17 -7.67 0.42
CA LYS A 59 -2.24 -6.66 1.49
C LYS A 59 -1.58 -5.37 1.01
N LEU A 60 -0.34 -5.46 0.52
CA LEU A 60 0.41 -4.30 0.02
C LEU A 60 -0.32 -3.55 -1.10
N LYS A 61 -0.98 -4.27 -2.01
CA LYS A 61 -1.83 -3.66 -3.04
C LYS A 61 -2.94 -2.78 -2.45
N ARG A 62 -3.57 -3.20 -1.36
CA ARG A 62 -4.64 -2.42 -0.73
C ARG A 62 -4.09 -1.17 -0.07
N GLU A 63 -3.00 -1.29 0.67
CA GLU A 63 -2.34 -0.16 1.35
C GLU A 63 -1.88 0.91 0.33
N PHE A 64 -1.16 0.51 -0.71
CA PHE A 64 -0.70 1.44 -1.74
C PHE A 64 -1.85 2.05 -2.55
N LYS A 65 -2.94 1.31 -2.76
CA LYS A 65 -4.14 1.91 -3.35
C LYS A 65 -4.78 2.96 -2.44
N SER A 66 -4.82 2.75 -1.12
CA SER A 66 -5.33 3.76 -0.18
C SER A 66 -4.43 4.99 -0.08
N GLU A 67 -3.14 4.86 -0.39
CA GLU A 67 -2.20 5.99 -0.50
C GLU A 67 -2.27 6.71 -1.85
N GLY A 68 -3.09 6.25 -2.79
CA GLY A 68 -3.33 6.91 -4.09
C GLY A 68 -2.48 6.38 -5.25
N TYR A 69 -1.72 5.30 -5.08
CA TYR A 69 -0.96 4.71 -6.18
C TYR A 69 -1.84 3.92 -7.16
N LYS A 70 -1.46 3.91 -8.45
CA LYS A 70 -1.87 2.85 -9.40
C LYS A 70 -1.09 1.59 -9.06
N VAL A 71 -1.77 0.46 -8.80
CA VAL A 71 -1.09 -0.78 -8.36
C VAL A 71 -1.49 -2.01 -9.17
N TYR A 72 -0.49 -2.69 -9.74
CA TYR A 72 -0.63 -3.95 -10.46
C TYR A 72 0.10 -5.10 -9.75
N LEU A 73 -0.44 -6.31 -9.84
CA LEU A 73 0.24 -7.52 -9.37
C LEU A 73 0.58 -8.38 -10.59
N THR A 74 1.80 -8.88 -10.68
CA THR A 74 2.21 -9.83 -11.74
C THR A 74 1.28 -11.06 -11.78
N ARG A 75 0.90 -11.57 -10.60
CA ARG A 75 -0.22 -12.51 -10.39
C ARG A 75 -1.10 -12.14 -9.21
N ASN A 76 -2.40 -12.43 -9.32
CA ASN A 76 -3.41 -12.22 -8.28
C ASN A 76 -4.06 -13.52 -7.76
N ARG A 77 -3.61 -14.66 -8.28
CA ARG A 77 -4.03 -16.03 -7.93
C ARG A 77 -2.82 -16.97 -7.97
N ASP A 78 -2.99 -18.19 -7.49
CA ASP A 78 -1.94 -19.20 -7.60
C ASP A 78 -1.81 -19.68 -9.05
N ARG A 79 -0.76 -19.22 -9.73
CA ARG A 79 -0.41 -19.60 -11.11
C ARG A 79 1.07 -19.36 -11.32
N PHE A 80 1.72 -20.22 -12.08
CA PHE A 80 3.11 -20.05 -12.46
C PHE A 80 3.25 -18.93 -13.52
N LEU A 81 4.33 -18.15 -13.44
CA LEU A 81 4.75 -17.17 -14.44
C LEU A 81 6.22 -17.40 -14.77
N THR A 82 6.59 -17.37 -16.05
CA THR A 82 7.98 -17.44 -16.50
C THR A 82 8.66 -16.07 -16.36
N LEU A 83 9.98 -16.04 -16.15
CA LEU A 83 10.74 -14.80 -15.99
C LEU A 83 11.19 -14.13 -17.31
N GLY A 84 10.98 -14.80 -18.45
CA GLY A 84 11.38 -14.32 -19.78
C GLY A 84 12.63 -15.01 -20.30
#